data_AF-A0A816LQ20-F1
#
_entry.id   AF-A0A816LQ20-F1
#
_cell.length_a   1.000
_cell.length_b   1.000
_cell.length_c   1.000
_cell.angle_alpha   90.00
_cell.angle_beta   90.00
_cell.angle_gamma   90.00
#
_symmetry.space_group_name_H-M   'P 1'
#
loop_
_entity.id
_entity.type
_entity.pdbx_description
1 polymer ?
#
loop_
_entity_poly.entity_id
_entity_poly.type
_entity_poly.pdbx_seq_one_letter_code
_entity_poly.pdbx_strand_id
1 'polypeptide(L)'
;MVIKTLPDPLAKPIANTQLLLQRQRRSHSAPYPAFNRTEIPQQHRLPDAADLRRMCIITKNDLNRIYENLDHRQRSKDAIQQEIARKKEIAERSAQVTKHWTNTIAGARERKLEMRKIREQEEEDRKKLLDIEEEKLAAERRREHIEKAKQLKYYETDRVRTFHSALLHTEVLKERDLQIEMKKRIEQMRQTDDEQERQRYQVAQNDYLRAEQEKAEKKARDRSNLSQYHIAQMERKRMQHMNEKQKDLQEGEEYRRLGEQYAHEQMEIERFRKLTQHDVKNMYDQALDDKFKVRQMEKQLDEEEDDELRIYADAKKHIARLRRQKEFQAHQEKQDARDYMTGYLGSLQKRAEANLDTQMFRARAEREAKELREEQEKLDKQRKMKDSINKYRQEAMKRREAEKEMDERDDAELRLRKAEADQLFLIYQQEKDKKRDEDAQAVSEHLLKQAQERKDRERALKATEVDEVQLDKHMSEIERQQFQDYAGRVISYMDENGRNTYPMKKVYVEEMKRFDQWNQGYRKNESRSSNSESKPRTQEKNTYDQTKKNLGFQWDIPQQ
;
A
#
# COMPACT_ATOMS: atom_id res chain seq x y z
N MET A 1 6.88 2.09 -26.09
CA MET A 1 8.21 2.01 -26.75
C MET A 1 8.28 0.61 -27.33
N VAL A 2 8.11 0.39 -28.64
CA VAL A 2 8.90 0.91 -29.77
C VAL A 2 10.39 0.67 -29.52
N ILE A 3 10.83 -0.55 -29.84
CA ILE A 3 12.24 -0.93 -29.87
C ILE A 3 12.85 -0.30 -31.14
N LYS A 4 13.75 0.67 -30.97
CA LYS A 4 14.56 1.19 -32.08
C LYS A 4 15.86 0.42 -32.13
N THR A 5 16.08 -0.32 -33.21
CA THR A 5 17.40 -0.85 -33.57
C THR A 5 18.30 0.28 -34.07
N LEU A 6 19.58 0.24 -33.70
CA LEU A 6 20.64 1.06 -34.28
C LEU A 6 21.44 0.21 -35.29
N PRO A 7 21.75 0.71 -36.49
CA PRO A 7 22.64 0.05 -37.44
C PRO A 7 24.08 0.59 -37.37
N ASP A 8 25.06 -0.29 -37.59
CA ASP A 8 26.47 0.07 -37.75
C ASP A 8 26.75 0.80 -39.08
N PRO A 9 27.65 1.81 -39.13
CA PRO A 9 27.98 2.54 -40.34
C PRO A 9 29.37 2.16 -40.92
N LEU A 10 29.51 1.01 -41.60
CA LEU A 10 30.76 0.62 -42.28
C LEU A 10 30.57 -0.05 -43.67
N ALA A 11 30.35 0.73 -44.74
CA ALA A 11 30.91 0.46 -46.09
C ALA A 11 30.59 1.52 -47.17
N LYS A 12 31.63 2.28 -47.61
CA LYS A 12 31.92 2.64 -49.04
C LYS A 12 30.90 3.58 -49.74
N PRO A 13 31.11 4.11 -50.99
CA PRO A 13 32.09 3.77 -52.03
C PRO A 13 32.90 4.96 -52.63
N ILE A 14 33.45 4.78 -53.84
CA ILE A 14 34.38 5.66 -54.57
C ILE A 14 33.77 6.13 -55.91
N ALA A 15 33.72 7.45 -56.19
CA ALA A 15 33.85 8.10 -57.51
C ALA A 15 33.89 9.64 -57.31
N ASN A 16 34.72 10.50 -57.93
CA ASN A 16 35.22 10.74 -59.31
C ASN A 16 34.32 11.60 -60.23
N THR A 17 34.58 12.91 -60.30
CA THR A 17 34.64 13.84 -61.47
C THR A 17 34.95 15.26 -60.90
N GLN A 18 35.88 16.10 -61.38
CA GLN A 18 36.20 16.66 -62.72
C GLN A 18 35.25 17.77 -63.22
N LEU A 19 35.70 18.83 -63.91
CA LEU A 19 37.09 19.20 -64.25
C LEU A 19 37.68 20.17 -63.17
N LEU A 20 38.08 21.45 -63.32
CA LEU A 20 38.30 22.45 -64.40
C LEU A 20 39.17 23.59 -63.76
N LEU A 21 39.94 24.49 -64.39
CA LEU A 21 40.14 24.96 -65.79
C LEU A 21 41.68 24.99 -66.11
N GLN A 22 42.16 25.84 -67.03
CA GLN A 22 43.57 25.94 -67.48
C GLN A 22 44.08 27.39 -67.60
N ARG A 23 45.41 27.64 -67.51
CA ARG A 23 46.21 28.28 -68.60
C ARG A 23 47.73 28.40 -68.32
N GLN A 24 48.46 28.94 -69.31
CA GLN A 24 49.92 29.08 -69.46
C GLN A 24 50.20 30.44 -70.19
N ARG A 25 51.40 30.89 -70.65
CA ARG A 25 52.66 30.19 -71.02
C ARG A 25 53.88 31.16 -71.17
N ARG A 26 55.00 30.86 -70.50
CA ARG A 26 56.42 31.16 -70.84
C ARG A 26 56.94 32.62 -71.13
N SER A 27 58.03 32.97 -70.42
CA SER A 27 59.37 33.42 -70.95
C SER A 27 59.69 34.86 -71.41
N HIS A 28 61.02 35.15 -71.43
CA HIS A 28 61.77 36.32 -71.96
C HIS A 28 61.82 37.60 -71.08
N SER A 29 62.91 38.39 -71.01
CA SER A 29 64.31 38.26 -71.53
C SER A 29 65.32 39.11 -70.70
N ALA A 30 66.63 38.99 -70.97
CA ALA A 30 67.75 39.65 -70.26
C ALA A 30 68.09 41.08 -70.80
N PRO A 31 69.19 41.72 -70.32
CA PRO A 31 70.39 41.74 -71.17
C PRO A 31 71.74 41.49 -70.46
N TYR A 32 72.78 41.27 -71.27
CA TYR A 32 74.21 41.15 -70.90
C TYR A 32 74.94 42.53 -70.88
N PRO A 33 76.19 42.59 -70.40
CA PRO A 33 77.33 42.52 -71.34
C PRO A 33 78.32 41.37 -71.01
N ALA A 34 79.13 40.75 -71.89
CA ALA A 34 79.48 40.87 -73.31
C ALA A 34 80.99 41.16 -73.55
N PHE A 35 81.72 40.15 -74.07
CA PHE A 35 83.13 40.18 -74.52
C PHE A 35 84.20 40.44 -73.42
N ASN A 36 85.46 39.99 -73.54
CA ASN A 36 86.21 39.60 -74.75
C ASN A 36 87.12 38.36 -74.58
N ARG A 37 87.42 37.72 -75.72
CA ARG A 37 88.58 36.89 -76.08
C ARG A 37 89.22 35.90 -75.07
N THR A 38 89.07 34.64 -75.45
CA THR A 38 90.18 33.69 -75.65
C THR A 38 91.62 34.25 -75.58
N GLU A 39 92.33 33.96 -74.50
CA GLU A 39 93.77 33.69 -74.55
C GLU A 39 94.07 32.41 -73.77
N ILE A 40 94.77 31.47 -74.40
CA ILE A 40 95.25 30.24 -73.75
C ILE A 40 96.55 30.61 -73.03
N PRO A 41 96.66 30.48 -71.70
CA PRO A 41 97.94 30.54 -71.02
C PRO A 41 98.82 29.42 -71.60
N GLN A 42 99.86 29.81 -72.33
CA GLN A 42 100.59 28.87 -73.18
C GLN A 42 101.21 27.75 -72.34
N GLN A 43 101.23 26.55 -72.91
CA GLN A 43 102.04 25.46 -72.35
C GLN A 43 103.50 25.91 -72.36
N HIS A 44 104.04 26.27 -71.18
CA HIS A 44 105.46 26.50 -71.01
C HIS A 44 106.20 25.19 -71.30
N ARG A 45 106.73 25.07 -72.52
CA ARG A 45 107.64 23.98 -72.90
C ARG A 45 108.81 23.99 -71.93
N LEU A 46 109.27 22.79 -71.56
CA LEU A 46 110.57 22.62 -70.93
C LEU A 46 111.63 23.26 -71.84
N PRO A 47 112.54 24.11 -71.32
CA PRO A 47 113.62 24.66 -72.12
C PRO A 47 114.50 23.55 -72.70
N ASP A 48 114.91 23.72 -73.95
CA ASP A 48 115.94 22.89 -74.58
C ASP A 48 117.31 23.15 -73.92
N ALA A 49 118.29 22.28 -74.16
CA ALA A 49 119.49 22.10 -73.34
C ALA A 49 120.59 23.19 -73.51
N ALA A 50 120.21 24.47 -73.62
CA ALA A 50 121.16 25.59 -73.69
C ALA A 50 120.57 26.95 -73.24
N ASP A 51 120.67 27.28 -71.94
CA ASP A 51 121.28 28.55 -71.51
C ASP A 51 121.45 28.61 -69.97
N LEU A 52 122.70 28.71 -69.48
CA LEU A 52 123.03 28.56 -68.06
C LEU A 52 123.79 29.78 -67.47
N ARG A 53 123.57 30.99 -68.05
CA ARG A 53 124.42 32.17 -67.82
C ARG A 53 123.70 33.53 -67.67
N ARG A 54 122.55 33.61 -67.00
CA ARG A 54 121.97 34.90 -66.55
C ARG A 54 121.38 34.81 -65.14
N MET A 55 122.07 35.36 -64.14
CA MET A 55 121.54 35.57 -62.78
C MET A 55 121.17 37.04 -62.57
N CYS A 56 120.02 37.29 -61.95
CA CYS A 56 119.60 38.61 -61.48
C CYS A 56 119.47 38.57 -59.96
N ILE A 57 119.99 39.58 -59.26
CA ILE A 57 120.05 39.61 -57.78
C ILE A 57 119.08 40.68 -57.28
N ILE A 58 118.04 40.25 -56.57
CA ILE A 58 117.01 41.12 -55.97
C ILE A 58 117.40 41.44 -54.52
N THR A 59 117.15 42.67 -54.05
CA THR A 59 117.50 43.07 -52.68
C THR A 59 116.42 42.71 -51.66
N LYS A 60 116.82 42.60 -50.38
CA LYS A 60 115.92 42.21 -49.28
C LYS A 60 114.82 43.24 -48.99
N ASN A 61 115.05 44.53 -49.30
CA ASN A 61 114.04 45.58 -49.10
C ASN A 61 112.89 45.48 -50.12
N ASP A 62 113.21 45.13 -51.36
CA ASP A 62 112.20 45.01 -52.44
C ASP A 62 111.24 43.85 -52.14
N LEU A 63 111.78 42.72 -51.65
CA LEU A 63 110.99 41.59 -51.15
C LEU A 63 109.99 42.01 -50.06
N ASN A 64 110.45 42.68 -49.01
CA ASN A 64 109.57 43.13 -47.92
C ASN A 64 108.46 44.06 -48.41
N ARG A 65 108.79 45.03 -49.27
CA ARG A 65 107.80 45.97 -49.84
C ARG A 65 106.75 45.26 -50.70
N ILE A 66 107.14 44.19 -51.42
CA ILE A 66 106.21 43.36 -52.19
C ILE A 66 105.25 42.60 -51.25
N TYR A 67 105.76 41.99 -50.17
CA TYR A 67 104.93 41.27 -49.20
C TYR A 67 103.87 42.17 -48.53
N GLU A 68 104.23 43.37 -48.06
CA GLU A 68 103.28 44.27 -47.38
C GLU A 68 102.13 44.75 -48.28
N ASN A 69 102.38 44.89 -49.59
CA ASN A 69 101.35 45.35 -50.55
C ASN A 69 100.42 44.22 -51.02
N LEU A 70 100.88 42.96 -51.04
CA LEU A 70 100.04 41.79 -51.33
C LEU A 70 98.94 41.59 -50.27
N ASP A 71 99.25 41.93 -49.02
CA ASP A 71 98.38 41.76 -47.84
C ASP A 71 97.17 42.71 -47.80
N HIS A 72 97.28 43.90 -48.41
CA HIS A 72 96.32 44.99 -48.22
C HIS A 72 94.87 44.61 -48.59
N ARG A 73 94.70 43.83 -49.67
CA ARG A 73 93.39 43.35 -50.15
C ARG A 73 92.80 42.23 -49.29
N GLN A 74 93.61 41.56 -48.47
CA GLN A 74 93.14 40.57 -47.49
C GLN A 74 92.64 41.32 -46.25
N ARG A 75 93.50 42.14 -45.63
CA ARG A 75 93.18 42.94 -44.43
C ARG A 75 91.89 43.77 -44.57
N SER A 76 91.61 44.32 -45.76
CA SER A 76 90.35 45.04 -46.05
C SER A 76 89.11 44.13 -46.03
N LYS A 77 89.20 42.89 -46.55
CA LYS A 77 88.12 41.89 -46.45
C LYS A 77 87.94 41.43 -45.01
N ASP A 78 89.05 41.20 -44.30
CA ASP A 78 89.03 40.70 -42.93
C ASP A 78 88.37 41.72 -41.99
N ALA A 79 88.67 43.01 -42.15
CA ALA A 79 87.98 44.10 -41.43
C ALA A 79 86.47 44.13 -41.71
N ILE A 80 86.05 43.94 -42.97
CA ILE A 80 84.62 43.85 -43.34
C ILE A 80 83.96 42.60 -42.71
N GLN A 81 84.65 41.45 -42.71
CA GLN A 81 84.16 40.23 -42.08
C GLN A 81 84.06 40.36 -40.56
N GLN A 82 85.04 40.99 -39.91
CA GLN A 82 85.03 41.29 -38.47
C GLN A 82 83.86 42.22 -38.11
N GLU A 83 83.60 43.28 -38.88
CA GLU A 83 82.49 44.20 -38.62
C GLU A 83 81.11 43.55 -38.92
N ILE A 84 81.03 42.61 -39.88
CA ILE A 84 79.83 41.77 -40.08
C ILE A 84 79.64 40.79 -38.91
N ALA A 85 80.70 40.12 -38.45
CA ALA A 85 80.65 39.21 -37.31
C ALA A 85 80.24 39.94 -36.03
N ARG A 86 80.83 41.11 -35.76
CA ARG A 86 80.45 42.02 -34.67
C ARG A 86 79.00 42.46 -34.76
N LYS A 87 78.48 42.76 -35.95
CA LYS A 87 77.05 43.11 -36.13
C LYS A 87 76.12 41.93 -35.90
N LYS A 88 76.50 40.71 -36.30
CA LYS A 88 75.77 39.48 -35.94
C LYS A 88 75.80 39.25 -34.43
N GLU A 89 76.95 39.34 -33.80
CA GLU A 89 77.11 39.19 -32.35
C GLU A 89 76.28 40.23 -31.56
N ILE A 90 76.27 41.49 -32.00
CA ILE A 90 75.39 42.53 -31.43
C ILE A 90 73.92 42.19 -31.63
N ALA A 91 73.52 41.68 -32.80
CA ALA A 91 72.15 41.26 -33.07
C ALA A 91 71.73 40.04 -32.23
N GLU A 92 72.63 39.07 -32.04
CA GLU A 92 72.43 37.88 -31.20
C GLU A 92 72.33 38.26 -29.71
N ARG A 93 73.23 39.10 -29.20
CA ARG A 93 73.14 39.68 -27.84
C ARG A 93 71.84 40.46 -27.66
N SER A 94 71.44 41.27 -28.65
CA SER A 94 70.18 42.03 -28.62
C SER A 94 68.95 41.12 -28.66
N ALA A 95 68.99 40.05 -29.44
CA ALA A 95 67.93 39.04 -29.52
C ALA A 95 67.81 38.24 -28.21
N GLN A 96 68.93 37.88 -27.58
CA GLN A 96 68.95 37.23 -26.26
C GLN A 96 68.33 38.14 -25.19
N VAL A 97 68.71 39.42 -25.15
CA VAL A 97 68.10 40.41 -24.24
C VAL A 97 66.60 40.57 -24.51
N THR A 98 66.20 40.71 -25.78
CA THR A 98 64.79 40.90 -26.19
C THR A 98 63.94 39.65 -25.98
N LYS A 99 64.52 38.44 -26.03
CA LYS A 99 63.82 37.17 -25.77
C LYS A 99 63.17 37.13 -24.38
N HIS A 100 63.76 37.83 -23.41
CA HIS A 100 63.24 37.93 -22.04
C HIS A 100 62.44 39.22 -21.79
N TRP A 101 62.18 40.04 -22.83
CA TRP A 101 61.35 41.23 -22.72
C TRP A 101 59.86 40.85 -22.67
N THR A 102 59.39 40.69 -21.44
CA THR A 102 58.02 40.34 -21.08
C THR A 102 56.95 41.16 -21.82
N ASN A 103 57.21 42.45 -22.11
CA ASN A 103 56.28 43.38 -22.74
C ASN A 103 56.27 43.38 -24.28
N THR A 104 57.01 42.48 -24.94
CA THR A 104 56.95 42.29 -26.39
C THR A 104 55.62 41.63 -26.82
N ILE A 105 55.12 41.93 -28.02
CA ILE A 105 53.86 41.34 -28.55
C ILE A 105 53.87 39.79 -28.50
N ALA A 106 55.03 39.17 -28.73
CA ALA A 106 55.22 37.73 -28.56
C ALA A 106 55.02 37.29 -27.10
N GLY A 107 55.77 37.86 -26.14
CA GLY A 107 55.64 37.55 -24.70
C GLY A 107 54.27 37.88 -24.11
N ALA A 108 53.56 38.87 -24.65
CA ALA A 108 52.16 39.15 -24.30
C ALA A 108 51.20 38.08 -24.83
N ARG A 109 51.44 37.54 -26.03
CA ARG A 109 50.69 36.41 -26.60
C ARG A 109 50.99 35.11 -25.85
N GLU A 110 52.25 34.86 -25.49
CA GLU A 110 52.67 33.71 -24.70
C GLU A 110 52.02 33.74 -23.32
N ARG A 111 52.15 34.85 -22.57
CA ARG A 111 51.44 35.00 -21.29
C ARG A 111 49.92 34.88 -21.41
N LYS A 112 49.30 35.34 -22.51
CA LYS A 112 47.86 35.14 -22.75
C LYS A 112 47.50 33.66 -23.02
N LEU A 113 48.41 32.89 -23.62
CA LEU A 113 48.25 31.44 -23.81
C LEU A 113 48.52 30.66 -22.51
N GLU A 114 49.48 31.09 -21.69
CA GLU A 114 49.77 30.52 -20.37
C GLU A 114 48.62 30.77 -19.39
N MET A 115 48.15 32.01 -19.25
CA MET A 115 46.97 32.34 -18.43
C MET A 115 45.70 31.61 -18.92
N ARG A 116 45.59 31.35 -20.23
CA ARG A 116 44.51 30.53 -20.79
C ARG A 116 44.65 29.06 -20.39
N LYS A 117 45.85 28.46 -20.50
CA LYS A 117 46.12 27.09 -20.05
C LYS A 117 45.88 26.91 -18.56
N ILE A 118 46.37 27.84 -17.73
CA ILE A 118 46.16 27.83 -16.27
C ILE A 118 44.66 27.87 -15.98
N ARG A 119 43.90 28.74 -16.65
CA ARG A 119 42.44 28.79 -16.50
C ARG A 119 41.76 27.50 -16.99
N GLU A 120 42.18 26.93 -18.11
CA GLU A 120 41.62 25.67 -18.64
C GLU A 120 41.94 24.49 -17.70
N GLN A 121 43.13 24.47 -17.09
CA GLN A 121 43.51 23.52 -16.04
C GLN A 121 42.69 23.72 -14.75
N GLU A 122 42.50 24.95 -14.28
CA GLU A 122 41.63 25.24 -13.14
C GLU A 122 40.17 24.83 -13.41
N GLU A 123 39.65 25.05 -14.62
CA GLU A 123 38.30 24.66 -15.02
C GLU A 123 38.16 23.13 -15.18
N GLU A 124 39.23 22.41 -15.53
CA GLU A 124 39.27 20.95 -15.50
C GLU A 124 39.39 20.39 -14.08
N ASP A 125 40.25 20.95 -13.23
CA ASP A 125 40.45 20.46 -11.87
C ASP A 125 39.24 20.72 -10.96
N ARG A 126 38.50 21.82 -11.21
CA ARG A 126 37.17 22.04 -10.63
C ARG A 126 36.15 20.99 -11.09
N LYS A 127 36.19 20.54 -12.34
CA LYS A 127 35.30 19.45 -12.82
C LYS A 127 35.68 18.13 -12.16
N LYS A 128 36.97 17.76 -12.13
CA LYS A 128 37.46 16.56 -11.44
C LYS A 128 37.04 16.55 -9.96
N LEU A 129 37.06 17.70 -9.28
CA LEU A 129 36.57 17.82 -7.90
C LEU A 129 35.05 17.60 -7.80
N LEU A 130 34.25 18.20 -8.70
CA LEU A 130 32.81 17.98 -8.75
C LEU A 130 32.45 16.52 -9.10
N ASP A 131 33.14 15.89 -10.05
CA ASP A 131 32.97 14.48 -10.40
C ASP A 131 33.21 13.57 -9.17
N ILE A 132 34.25 13.87 -8.37
CA ILE A 132 34.57 13.18 -7.12
C ILE A 132 33.53 13.45 -6.02
N GLU A 133 32.93 14.64 -5.96
CA GLU A 133 31.87 14.98 -5.00
C GLU A 133 30.52 14.34 -5.39
N GLU A 134 30.17 14.31 -6.68
CA GLU A 134 29.01 13.59 -7.19
C GLU A 134 29.16 12.06 -7.06
N GLU A 135 30.35 11.50 -7.28
CA GLU A 135 30.61 10.07 -7.04
C GLU A 135 30.45 9.71 -5.56
N LYS A 136 30.96 10.54 -4.63
CA LYS A 136 30.74 10.35 -3.18
C LYS A 136 29.26 10.40 -2.84
N LEU A 137 28.54 11.43 -3.30
CA LEU A 137 27.09 11.59 -3.06
C LEU A 137 26.28 10.42 -3.64
N ALA A 138 26.66 9.91 -4.82
CA ALA A 138 26.04 8.75 -5.43
C ALA A 138 26.36 7.44 -4.67
N ALA A 139 27.59 7.28 -4.18
CA ALA A 139 27.99 6.16 -3.33
C ALA A 139 27.28 6.19 -1.97
N GLU A 140 27.10 7.37 -1.37
CA GLU A 140 26.33 7.58 -0.14
C GLU A 140 24.85 7.25 -0.34
N ARG A 141 24.18 7.81 -1.36
CA ARG A 141 22.78 7.44 -1.69
C ARG A 141 22.62 5.95 -1.98
N ARG A 142 23.56 5.35 -2.71
CA ARG A 142 23.58 3.90 -2.98
C ARG A 142 23.73 3.11 -1.67
N ARG A 143 24.58 3.57 -0.76
CA ARG A 143 24.76 2.98 0.58
C ARG A 143 23.49 3.11 1.42
N GLU A 144 22.86 4.28 1.49
CA GLU A 144 21.56 4.50 2.17
C GLU A 144 20.47 3.57 1.63
N HIS A 145 20.35 3.44 0.32
CA HIS A 145 19.39 2.52 -0.31
C HIS A 145 19.69 1.05 0.05
N ILE A 146 20.96 0.64 0.07
CA ILE A 146 21.37 -0.71 0.49
C ILE A 146 21.11 -0.94 1.98
N GLU A 147 21.40 0.02 2.84
CA GLU A 147 21.16 -0.07 4.29
C GLU A 147 19.65 -0.11 4.60
N LYS A 148 18.84 0.71 3.94
CA LYS A 148 17.37 0.66 4.01
C LYS A 148 16.80 -0.67 3.49
N ALA A 149 17.32 -1.20 2.40
CA ALA A 149 16.92 -2.52 1.88
C ALA A 149 17.29 -3.66 2.84
N LYS A 150 18.47 -3.60 3.47
CA LYS A 150 18.89 -4.54 4.54
C LYS A 150 17.95 -4.47 5.75
N GLN A 151 17.60 -3.26 6.22
CA GLN A 151 16.66 -3.06 7.33
C GLN A 151 15.27 -3.65 7.01
N LEU A 152 14.73 -3.38 5.82
CA LEU A 152 13.44 -3.92 5.38
C LEU A 152 13.47 -5.46 5.31
N LYS A 153 14.49 -6.06 4.67
CA LYS A 153 14.63 -7.52 4.60
C LYS A 153 14.77 -8.15 6.00
N TYR A 154 15.48 -7.49 6.93
CA TYR A 154 15.61 -7.95 8.31
C TYR A 154 14.27 -7.91 9.06
N TYR A 155 13.48 -6.84 8.91
CA TYR A 155 12.14 -6.72 9.49
C TYR A 155 11.10 -7.67 8.87
N GLU A 156 11.29 -8.08 7.63
CA GLU A 156 10.47 -9.09 6.94
C GLU A 156 10.69 -10.51 7.50
N THR A 157 11.81 -10.78 8.18
CA THR A 157 12.07 -12.11 8.78
C THR A 157 11.05 -12.48 9.86
N ASP A 158 10.58 -13.73 9.86
CA ASP A 158 9.53 -14.19 10.79
C ASP A 158 9.88 -14.02 12.27
N ARG A 159 11.17 -14.12 12.63
CA ARG A 159 11.66 -13.89 14.01
C ARG A 159 11.38 -12.44 14.43
N VAL A 160 11.75 -11.48 13.59
CA VAL A 160 11.57 -10.04 13.85
C VAL A 160 10.09 -9.65 13.75
N ARG A 161 9.36 -10.18 12.76
CA ARG A 161 7.91 -9.98 12.60
C ARG A 161 7.11 -10.46 13.81
N THR A 162 7.47 -11.61 14.38
CA THR A 162 6.86 -12.14 15.62
C THR A 162 7.25 -11.32 16.85
N PHE A 163 8.49 -10.82 16.90
CA PHE A 163 8.92 -9.91 17.97
C PHE A 163 8.24 -8.53 17.89
N HIS A 164 8.01 -7.99 16.69
CA HIS A 164 7.28 -6.74 16.47
C HIS A 164 5.81 -6.84 16.84
N SER A 165 5.15 -8.00 16.64
CA SER A 165 3.77 -8.19 17.12
C SER A 165 3.70 -8.24 18.65
N ALA A 166 4.71 -8.81 19.31
CA ALA A 166 4.84 -8.76 20.77
C ALA A 166 5.13 -7.35 21.30
N LEU A 167 5.96 -6.56 20.60
CA LEU A 167 6.20 -5.15 20.90
C LEU A 167 4.92 -4.30 20.76
N LEU A 168 4.16 -4.49 19.68
CA LEU A 168 2.85 -3.83 19.53
C LEU A 168 1.92 -4.18 20.70
N HIS A 169 1.95 -5.43 21.17
CA HIS A 169 1.19 -5.83 22.35
C HIS A 169 1.63 -5.12 23.65
N THR A 170 2.91 -4.74 23.81
CA THR A 170 3.35 -3.97 24.98
C THR A 170 2.81 -2.55 24.98
N GLU A 171 2.65 -1.93 23.81
CA GLU A 171 1.99 -0.63 23.68
C GLU A 171 0.48 -0.73 23.95
N VAL A 172 -0.20 -1.75 23.41
CA VAL A 172 -1.64 -2.00 23.68
C VAL A 172 -1.91 -2.25 25.16
N LEU A 173 -1.00 -2.90 25.89
CA LEU A 173 -1.11 -3.06 27.35
C LEU A 173 -0.98 -1.70 28.07
N LYS A 174 -0.02 -0.85 27.68
CA LYS A 174 0.13 0.51 28.23
C LYS A 174 -1.10 1.38 27.96
N GLU A 175 -1.63 1.36 26.73
CA GLU A 175 -2.89 2.04 26.39
C GLU A 175 -4.05 1.51 27.23
N ARG A 176 -4.09 0.20 27.50
CA ARG A 176 -5.12 -0.40 28.33
C ARG A 176 -5.04 0.04 29.79
N ASP A 177 -3.85 0.15 30.35
CA ASP A 177 -3.68 0.65 31.72
C ASP A 177 -4.10 2.12 31.83
N LEU A 178 -3.76 2.95 30.84
CA LEU A 178 -4.24 4.34 30.73
C LEU A 178 -5.78 4.43 30.62
N GLN A 179 -6.43 3.54 29.85
CA GLN A 179 -7.90 3.45 29.83
C GLN A 179 -8.49 3.07 31.19
N ILE A 180 -7.84 2.18 31.93
CA ILE A 180 -8.28 1.75 33.27
C ILE A 180 -8.14 2.90 34.28
N GLU A 181 -7.03 3.65 34.24
CA GLU A 181 -6.87 4.88 35.02
C GLU A 181 -7.93 5.93 34.67
N MET A 182 -8.14 6.21 33.38
CA MET A 182 -9.15 7.17 32.94
C MET A 182 -10.55 6.78 33.44
N LYS A 183 -10.92 5.49 33.38
CA LYS A 183 -12.18 4.99 33.94
C LYS A 183 -12.26 5.14 35.45
N LYS A 184 -11.18 4.85 36.20
CA LYS A 184 -11.15 5.08 37.66
C LYS A 184 -11.37 6.56 38.01
N ARG A 185 -10.76 7.49 37.27
CA ARG A 185 -10.94 8.94 37.48
C ARG A 185 -12.37 9.40 37.14
N ILE A 186 -12.96 8.89 36.06
CA ILE A 186 -14.36 9.15 35.71
C ILE A 186 -15.32 8.63 36.79
N GLU A 187 -15.06 7.44 37.31
CA GLU A 187 -15.85 6.83 38.38
C GLU A 187 -15.75 7.62 39.70
N GLN A 188 -14.57 8.13 40.04
CA GLN A 188 -14.37 9.04 41.18
C GLN A 188 -15.15 10.36 41.01
N MET A 189 -15.14 10.97 39.81
CA MET A 189 -15.91 12.18 39.53
C MET A 189 -17.42 11.95 39.65
N ARG A 190 -17.92 10.82 39.13
CA ARG A 190 -19.33 10.41 39.29
C ARG A 190 -19.71 10.26 40.76
N GLN A 191 -18.88 9.60 41.55
CA GLN A 191 -19.14 9.43 42.98
C GLN A 191 -19.22 10.78 43.71
N THR A 192 -18.41 11.78 43.33
CA THR A 192 -18.52 13.16 43.86
C THR A 192 -19.72 13.94 43.32
N ASP A 193 -20.15 13.71 42.08
CA ASP A 193 -21.34 14.35 41.48
C ASP A 193 -22.62 13.79 42.12
N ASP A 194 -22.74 12.46 42.24
CA ASP A 194 -23.84 11.79 42.95
C ASP A 194 -23.93 12.26 44.41
N GLU A 195 -22.79 12.54 45.05
CA GLU A 195 -22.73 13.03 46.43
C GLU A 195 -23.21 14.48 46.56
N GLN A 196 -22.85 15.34 45.60
CA GLN A 196 -23.43 16.68 45.50
C GLN A 196 -24.93 16.64 45.19
N GLU A 197 -25.41 15.71 44.36
CA GLU A 197 -26.84 15.55 44.10
C GLU A 197 -27.60 15.08 45.35
N ARG A 198 -27.05 14.10 46.09
CA ARG A 198 -27.58 13.70 47.42
C ARG A 198 -27.69 14.89 48.36
N GLN A 199 -26.66 15.74 48.44
CA GLN A 199 -26.69 16.95 49.28
C GLN A 199 -27.75 17.96 48.82
N ARG A 200 -27.86 18.23 47.51
CA ARG A 200 -28.89 19.12 46.94
C ARG A 200 -30.31 18.62 47.24
N TYR A 201 -30.54 17.32 47.14
CA TYR A 201 -31.84 16.71 47.46
C TYR A 201 -32.17 16.87 48.96
N GLN A 202 -31.21 16.63 49.85
CA GLN A 202 -31.39 16.86 51.29
C GLN A 202 -31.71 18.34 51.62
N VAL A 203 -31.02 19.29 51.00
CA VAL A 203 -31.33 20.73 51.17
C VAL A 203 -32.75 21.04 50.70
N ALA A 204 -33.13 20.62 49.49
CA ALA A 204 -34.48 20.85 48.96
C ALA A 204 -35.58 20.19 49.82
N GLN A 205 -35.31 19.01 50.40
CA GLN A 205 -36.23 18.34 51.33
C GLN A 205 -36.36 19.10 52.65
N ASN A 206 -35.26 19.61 53.21
CA ASN A 206 -35.28 20.44 54.42
C ASN A 206 -36.01 21.77 54.18
N ASP A 207 -35.79 22.43 53.05
CA ASP A 207 -36.50 23.65 52.67
C ASP A 207 -38.00 23.42 52.47
N TYR A 208 -38.40 22.28 51.89
CA TYR A 208 -39.81 21.88 51.78
C TYR A 208 -40.44 21.71 53.17
N LEU A 209 -39.80 20.94 54.05
CA LEU A 209 -40.29 20.68 55.42
C LEU A 209 -40.40 21.99 56.22
N ARG A 210 -39.42 22.89 56.09
CA ARG A 210 -39.47 24.22 56.69
C ARG A 210 -40.63 25.06 56.14
N ALA A 211 -40.83 25.08 54.82
CA ALA A 211 -41.93 25.80 54.20
C ALA A 211 -43.31 25.20 54.54
N GLU A 212 -43.39 23.92 54.90
CA GLU A 212 -44.58 23.29 55.46
C GLU A 212 -44.81 23.69 56.92
N GLN A 213 -43.76 23.69 57.76
CA GLN A 213 -43.81 24.17 59.15
C GLN A 213 -44.26 25.64 59.22
N GLU A 214 -43.67 26.53 58.42
CA GLU A 214 -44.05 27.95 58.38
C GLU A 214 -45.51 28.15 57.93
N LYS A 215 -46.04 27.31 57.02
CA LYS A 215 -47.47 27.30 56.64
C LYS A 215 -48.36 26.76 57.76
N ALA A 216 -47.92 25.74 58.50
CA ALA A 216 -48.66 25.17 59.61
C ALA A 216 -48.74 26.14 60.80
N GLU A 217 -47.62 26.80 61.11
CA GLU A 217 -47.55 27.91 62.07
C GLU A 217 -48.45 29.06 61.67
N LYS A 218 -48.39 29.54 60.42
CA LYS A 218 -49.27 30.61 59.95
C LYS A 218 -50.74 30.25 60.14
N LYS A 219 -51.16 29.05 59.72
CA LYS A 219 -52.52 28.53 59.97
C LYS A 219 -52.86 28.46 61.46
N ALA A 220 -51.91 28.17 62.36
CA ALA A 220 -52.14 28.18 63.80
C ALA A 220 -52.33 29.61 64.35
N ARG A 221 -51.48 30.56 63.93
CA ARG A 221 -51.60 31.99 64.28
C ARG A 221 -52.92 32.58 63.78
N ASP A 222 -53.28 32.32 62.52
CA ASP A 222 -54.54 32.78 61.90
C ASP A 222 -55.78 32.25 62.66
N ARG A 223 -55.76 30.97 63.08
CA ARG A 223 -56.82 30.37 63.92
C ARG A 223 -56.89 30.97 65.32
N SER A 224 -55.74 31.28 65.94
CA SER A 224 -55.67 31.96 67.24
C SER A 224 -56.29 33.36 67.16
N ASN A 225 -55.89 34.14 66.15
CA ASN A 225 -56.42 35.49 65.90
C ASN A 225 -57.94 35.47 65.65
N LEU A 226 -58.44 34.51 64.86
CA LEU A 226 -59.87 34.34 64.61
C LEU A 226 -60.64 33.97 65.89
N SER A 227 -60.07 33.11 66.74
CA SER A 227 -60.65 32.76 68.04
C SER A 227 -60.76 33.98 68.96
N GLN A 228 -59.69 34.78 69.08
CA GLN A 228 -59.68 36.03 69.85
C GLN A 228 -60.71 37.04 69.31
N TYR A 229 -60.82 37.18 67.99
CA TYR A 229 -61.82 38.05 67.36
C TYR A 229 -63.26 37.61 67.70
N HIS A 230 -63.56 36.30 67.67
CA HIS A 230 -64.88 35.80 68.05
C HIS A 230 -65.18 35.99 69.54
N ILE A 231 -64.18 35.87 70.43
CA ILE A 231 -64.35 36.17 71.86
C ILE A 231 -64.74 37.64 72.04
N ALA A 232 -63.98 38.58 71.47
CA ALA A 232 -64.31 40.01 71.52
C ALA A 232 -65.67 40.34 70.88
N GLN A 233 -66.07 39.62 69.84
CA GLN A 233 -67.39 39.76 69.21
C GLN A 233 -68.52 39.29 70.15
N MET A 234 -68.34 38.19 70.88
CA MET A 234 -69.29 37.70 71.88
C MET A 234 -69.41 38.67 73.06
N GLU A 235 -68.29 39.19 73.56
CA GLU A 235 -68.26 40.22 74.61
C GLU A 235 -69.00 41.48 74.19
N ARG A 236 -68.74 41.99 72.97
CA ARG A 236 -69.46 43.15 72.41
C ARG A 236 -70.96 42.91 72.33
N LYS A 237 -71.40 41.75 71.82
CA LYS A 237 -72.83 41.38 71.79
C LYS A 237 -73.43 41.28 73.19
N ARG A 238 -72.70 40.73 74.16
CA ARG A 238 -73.12 40.63 75.56
C ARG A 238 -73.33 42.02 76.17
N MET A 239 -72.42 42.97 75.92
CA MET A 239 -72.56 44.37 76.37
C MET A 239 -73.75 45.08 75.69
N GLN A 240 -73.98 44.85 74.39
CA GLN A 240 -75.15 45.41 73.70
C GLN A 240 -76.46 44.92 74.32
N HIS A 241 -76.62 43.61 74.52
CA HIS A 241 -77.79 43.01 75.16
C HIS A 241 -78.00 43.45 76.63
N MET A 242 -76.92 43.73 77.37
CA MET A 242 -77.05 44.32 78.72
C MET A 242 -77.56 45.77 78.66
N ASN A 243 -77.08 46.57 77.70
CA ASN A 243 -77.56 47.94 77.49
C ASN A 243 -79.00 47.98 76.97
N GLU A 244 -79.39 47.05 76.10
CA GLU A 244 -80.76 46.87 75.61
C GLU A 244 -81.71 46.60 76.80
N LYS A 245 -81.41 45.59 77.63
CA LYS A 245 -82.18 45.32 78.86
C LYS A 245 -82.27 46.49 79.84
N GLN A 246 -81.25 47.35 79.88
CA GLN A 246 -81.28 48.55 80.72
C GLN A 246 -82.23 49.62 80.16
N LYS A 247 -82.38 49.72 78.83
CA LYS A 247 -83.41 50.56 78.19
C LYS A 247 -84.80 49.98 78.36
N ASP A 248 -85.00 48.68 78.13
CA ASP A 248 -86.28 47.99 78.30
C ASP A 248 -86.87 48.24 79.70
N LEU A 249 -86.00 48.28 80.72
CA LEU A 249 -86.37 48.59 82.10
C LEU A 249 -86.79 50.06 82.29
N GLN A 250 -86.04 51.01 81.72
CA GLN A 250 -86.34 52.44 81.78
C GLN A 250 -87.65 52.79 81.04
N GLU A 251 -87.84 52.21 79.84
CA GLU A 251 -89.09 52.36 79.07
C GLU A 251 -90.26 51.73 79.84
N GLY A 252 -90.07 50.57 80.48
CA GLY A 252 -91.07 49.94 81.34
C GLY A 252 -91.43 50.73 82.61
N GLU A 253 -90.54 51.58 83.11
CA GLU A 253 -90.81 52.49 84.23
C GLU A 253 -91.61 53.73 83.78
N GLU A 254 -91.26 54.34 82.64
CA GLU A 254 -92.06 55.46 82.09
C GLU A 254 -93.44 55.00 81.59
N TYR A 255 -93.57 53.78 81.02
CA TYR A 255 -94.88 53.21 80.68
C TYR A 255 -95.76 52.99 81.92
N ARG A 256 -95.19 52.60 83.06
CA ARG A 256 -95.94 52.47 84.33
C ARG A 256 -96.47 53.82 84.79
N ARG A 257 -95.60 54.84 84.80
CA ARG A 257 -95.92 56.22 85.16
C ARG A 257 -97.01 56.83 84.27
N LEU A 258 -96.95 56.60 82.96
CA LEU A 258 -97.98 57.04 82.01
C LEU A 258 -99.32 56.29 82.23
N GLY A 259 -99.28 55.00 82.55
CA GLY A 259 -100.46 54.22 82.91
C GLY A 259 -101.15 54.72 84.18
N GLU A 260 -100.38 55.11 85.20
CA GLU A 260 -100.90 55.73 86.44
C GLU A 260 -101.59 57.08 86.16
N GLN A 261 -101.00 57.92 85.29
CA GLN A 261 -101.60 59.19 84.86
C GLN A 261 -102.92 58.97 84.09
N TYR A 262 -102.93 58.07 83.10
CA TYR A 262 -104.14 57.77 82.32
C TYR A 262 -105.26 57.20 83.19
N ALA A 263 -104.93 56.34 84.17
CA ALA A 263 -105.92 55.81 85.10
C ALA A 263 -106.58 56.91 85.95
N HIS A 264 -105.83 57.93 86.37
CA HIS A 264 -106.37 59.10 87.07
C HIS A 264 -107.31 59.92 86.17
N GLU A 265 -106.94 60.17 84.92
CA GLU A 265 -107.79 60.88 83.94
C GLU A 265 -109.12 60.15 83.68
N GLN A 266 -109.10 58.81 83.55
CA GLN A 266 -110.32 58.03 83.36
C GLN A 266 -111.31 58.14 84.53
N MET A 267 -110.84 58.24 85.78
CA MET A 267 -111.72 58.40 86.95
C MET A 267 -112.49 59.74 86.92
N GLU A 268 -111.86 60.83 86.49
CA GLU A 268 -112.51 62.14 86.36
C GLU A 268 -113.48 62.17 85.17
N ILE A 269 -113.14 61.52 84.04
CA ILE A 269 -114.06 61.36 82.90
C ILE A 269 -115.31 60.56 83.31
N GLU A 270 -115.16 59.49 84.09
CA GLU A 270 -116.30 58.67 84.52
C GLU A 270 -117.24 59.43 85.48
N ARG A 271 -116.69 60.29 86.35
CA ARG A 271 -117.48 61.20 87.20
C ARG A 271 -118.32 62.16 86.36
N PHE A 272 -117.72 62.80 85.35
CA PHE A 272 -118.43 63.71 84.45
C PHE A 272 -119.52 62.98 83.63
N ARG A 273 -119.25 61.75 83.20
CA ARG A 273 -120.21 60.89 82.48
C ARG A 273 -121.43 60.50 83.32
N LYS A 274 -121.25 60.26 84.62
CA LYS A 274 -122.35 59.98 85.55
C LYS A 274 -123.24 61.19 85.81
N LEU A 275 -122.66 62.38 85.87
CA LEU A 275 -123.42 63.64 85.98
C LEU A 275 -124.29 63.85 84.73
N THR A 276 -123.69 63.80 83.55
CA THR A 276 -124.40 64.01 82.27
C THR A 276 -125.46 62.94 81.96
N GLN A 277 -125.31 61.69 82.41
CA GLN A 277 -126.36 60.67 82.30
C GLN A 277 -127.63 61.02 83.08
N HIS A 278 -127.51 61.68 84.24
CA HIS A 278 -128.66 62.10 85.04
C HIS A 278 -129.52 63.13 84.29
N ASP A 279 -128.86 64.11 83.67
CA ASP A 279 -129.54 65.20 82.95
C ASP A 279 -130.15 64.72 81.63
N VAL A 280 -129.46 63.84 80.90
CA VAL A 280 -129.99 63.23 79.67
C VAL A 280 -131.24 62.39 79.96
N LYS A 281 -131.33 61.70 81.11
CA LYS A 281 -132.55 60.97 81.48
C LYS A 281 -133.76 61.90 81.59
N ASN A 282 -133.61 63.03 82.29
CA ASN A 282 -134.67 64.01 82.49
C ASN A 282 -135.17 64.63 81.18
N MET A 283 -134.34 64.66 80.13
CA MET A 283 -134.72 65.07 78.77
C MET A 283 -135.35 63.94 77.96
N TYR A 284 -134.90 62.70 78.12
CA TYR A 284 -135.41 61.54 77.38
C TYR A 284 -136.86 61.20 77.73
N ASP A 285 -137.21 61.28 79.03
CA ASP A 285 -138.57 61.01 79.51
C ASP A 285 -139.60 61.99 78.88
N GLN A 286 -139.18 63.20 78.48
CA GLN A 286 -140.02 64.17 77.75
C GLN A 286 -140.17 63.83 76.25
N ALA A 287 -139.13 63.26 75.63
CA ALA A 287 -139.10 62.98 74.19
C ALA A 287 -139.88 61.71 73.78
N LEU A 288 -140.19 60.81 74.73
CA LEU A 288 -140.98 59.61 74.48
C LEU A 288 -142.44 59.93 74.11
N ASP A 289 -143.05 60.92 74.77
CA ASP A 289 -144.43 61.37 74.50
C ASP A 289 -144.63 61.91 73.09
N ASP A 290 -143.57 62.41 72.44
CA ASP A 290 -143.62 62.84 71.03
C ASP A 290 -143.41 61.70 70.05
N LYS A 291 -142.47 60.77 70.32
CA LYS A 291 -142.08 59.76 69.33
C LYS A 291 -143.17 58.73 69.01
N PHE A 292 -144.17 58.58 69.88
CA PHE A 292 -145.36 57.74 69.63
C PHE A 292 -146.17 58.18 68.40
N LYS A 293 -146.02 59.44 67.96
CA LYS A 293 -146.84 60.08 66.91
C LYS A 293 -146.38 59.79 65.47
N VAL A 294 -145.17 59.27 65.26
CA VAL A 294 -144.50 59.26 63.93
C VAL A 294 -144.50 57.91 63.21
N ARG A 295 -144.47 56.78 63.93
CA ARG A 295 -144.02 55.47 63.40
C ARG A 295 -145.05 54.71 62.52
N GLN A 296 -145.95 55.39 61.81
CA GLN A 296 -146.98 54.75 60.97
C GLN A 296 -146.73 54.85 59.44
N MET A 297 -145.63 55.45 58.98
CA MET A 297 -145.51 55.98 57.61
C MET A 297 -144.68 55.20 56.58
N GLU A 298 -143.77 54.29 56.98
CA GLU A 298 -142.43 54.23 56.33
C GLU A 298 -142.08 52.96 55.49
N LYS A 299 -143.04 52.11 55.11
CA LYS A 299 -142.76 50.66 54.95
C LYS A 299 -143.06 50.01 53.55
N GLN A 300 -142.58 50.58 52.44
CA GLN A 300 -143.09 50.23 51.07
C GLN A 300 -142.12 50.43 49.85
N LEU A 301 -140.84 49.97 49.83
CA LEU A 301 -139.88 50.42 48.78
C LEU A 301 -138.77 49.42 48.26
N ASP A 302 -138.77 48.13 48.61
CA ASP A 302 -137.52 47.49 49.10
C ASP A 302 -136.55 46.65 48.18
N GLU A 303 -136.86 46.10 46.97
CA GLU A 303 -136.02 45.02 46.33
C GLU A 303 -135.91 45.03 44.76
N GLU A 304 -134.72 44.76 44.13
CA GLU A 304 -134.54 44.58 42.64
C GLU A 304 -133.43 43.62 42.05
N GLU A 305 -132.12 43.78 42.30
CA GLU A 305 -131.03 43.81 41.25
C GLU A 305 -130.53 42.58 40.39
N ASP A 306 -129.59 41.72 40.86
CA ASP A 306 -128.37 41.27 40.09
C ASP A 306 -128.35 39.89 39.32
N ASP A 307 -127.45 39.73 38.32
CA ASP A 307 -127.07 38.44 37.66
C ASP A 307 -125.72 38.41 36.84
N GLU A 308 -125.72 39.00 35.63
CA GLU A 308 -124.73 39.01 34.50
C GLU A 308 -123.67 37.88 34.32
N LEU A 309 -122.53 37.91 35.02
CA LEU A 309 -121.18 37.83 34.41
C LEU A 309 -120.50 36.42 34.40
N ARG A 310 -120.10 35.88 33.21
CA ARG A 310 -119.48 34.52 33.10
C ARG A 310 -118.35 34.21 32.05
N ILE A 311 -118.09 35.02 31.00
CA ILE A 311 -117.82 34.44 29.65
C ILE A 311 -116.34 34.09 29.22
N TYR A 312 -115.30 34.76 29.71
CA TYR A 312 -114.07 35.11 28.92
C TYR A 312 -112.96 34.03 28.59
N ALA A 313 -113.18 32.71 28.62
CA ALA A 313 -112.09 31.76 28.99
C ALA A 313 -111.15 31.08 27.92
N ASP A 314 -111.57 30.72 26.70
CA ASP A 314 -111.08 29.47 26.07
C ASP A 314 -109.77 29.46 25.19
N ALA A 315 -109.26 30.60 24.71
CA ALA A 315 -108.48 30.65 23.46
C ALA A 315 -107.04 30.03 23.40
N LYS A 316 -106.47 29.49 24.49
CA LYS A 316 -105.00 29.50 24.71
C LYS A 316 -104.17 28.28 24.24
N LYS A 317 -104.74 27.27 23.56
CA LYS A 317 -104.15 25.90 23.48
C LYS A 317 -103.34 25.49 22.21
N HIS A 318 -103.25 26.31 21.15
CA HIS A 318 -102.86 25.80 19.81
C HIS A 318 -101.35 25.59 19.52
N ILE A 319 -100.45 26.35 20.16
CA ILE A 319 -99.09 26.66 19.63
C ILE A 319 -98.06 25.50 19.66
N ALA A 320 -98.25 24.47 20.49
CA ALA A 320 -97.16 23.56 20.89
C ALA A 320 -96.64 22.54 19.83
N ARG A 321 -97.22 22.47 18.63
CA ARG A 321 -97.14 21.24 17.79
C ARG A 321 -95.96 21.14 16.80
N LEU A 322 -95.22 22.23 16.54
CA LEU A 322 -94.30 22.34 15.38
C LEU A 322 -92.85 21.85 15.56
N ARG A 323 -92.34 21.61 16.78
CA ARG A 323 -90.89 21.41 17.01
C ARG A 323 -90.30 20.07 16.57
N ARG A 324 -91.11 19.07 16.20
CA ARG A 324 -90.73 17.63 16.28
C ARG A 324 -90.14 16.99 15.01
N GLN A 325 -89.88 17.76 13.94
CA GLN A 325 -89.46 17.21 12.63
C GLN A 325 -87.95 17.33 12.30
N LYS A 326 -87.14 18.05 13.09
CA LYS A 326 -85.80 18.48 12.66
C LYS A 326 -84.63 17.54 13.00
N GLU A 327 -84.87 16.46 13.75
CA GLU A 327 -83.80 15.61 14.32
C GLU A 327 -83.42 14.39 13.44
N PHE A 328 -84.25 14.02 12.46
CA PHE A 328 -84.12 12.77 11.70
C PHE A 328 -82.94 12.74 10.70
N GLN A 329 -82.45 13.91 10.26
CA GLN A 329 -81.48 13.99 9.15
C GLN A 329 -80.03 13.67 9.55
N ALA A 330 -79.68 13.74 10.83
CA ALA A 330 -78.29 13.61 11.32
C ALA A 330 -77.75 12.16 11.43
N HIS A 331 -78.49 11.15 10.97
CA HIS A 331 -78.12 9.74 11.14
C HIS A 331 -77.36 9.14 9.94
N GLN A 332 -77.43 9.77 8.76
CA GLN A 332 -77.03 9.12 7.50
C GLN A 332 -75.51 9.20 7.21
N GLU A 333 -74.80 10.14 7.84
CA GLU A 333 -73.35 10.40 7.63
C GLU A 333 -72.41 9.37 8.28
N LYS A 334 -72.93 8.32 8.92
CA LYS A 334 -72.13 7.28 9.60
C LYS A 334 -71.81 6.05 8.74
N GLN A 335 -72.20 6.04 7.47
CA GLN A 335 -72.06 4.87 6.59
C GLN A 335 -70.62 4.68 6.06
N ASP A 336 -69.86 5.77 5.88
CA ASP A 336 -68.65 5.79 5.04
C ASP A 336 -67.36 5.31 5.74
N ALA A 337 -67.41 4.96 7.03
CA ALA A 337 -66.22 4.65 7.83
C ALA A 337 -65.74 3.18 7.77
N ARG A 338 -66.07 2.43 6.71
CA ARG A 338 -65.82 0.96 6.63
C ARG A 338 -65.19 0.46 5.32
N ASP A 339 -64.26 1.24 4.74
CA ASP A 339 -63.31 0.82 3.69
C ASP A 339 -62.27 -0.23 4.13
N TYR A 340 -62.67 -1.13 5.03
CA TYR A 340 -61.82 -2.10 5.72
C TYR A 340 -61.53 -3.37 4.88
N MET A 341 -62.22 -3.57 3.75
CA MET A 341 -62.06 -4.77 2.91
C MET A 341 -60.91 -4.68 1.89
N THR A 342 -60.41 -3.49 1.58
CA THR A 342 -59.58 -3.25 0.38
C THR A 342 -58.11 -3.69 0.53
N GLY A 343 -57.67 -4.11 1.72
CA GLY A 343 -56.27 -4.46 2.01
C GLY A 343 -55.80 -5.86 1.59
N TYR A 344 -56.71 -6.80 1.27
CA TYR A 344 -56.35 -8.23 1.15
C TYR A 344 -55.62 -8.62 -0.15
N LEU A 345 -55.74 -7.82 -1.22
CA LEU A 345 -55.25 -8.16 -2.56
C LEU A 345 -53.76 -7.88 -2.82
N GLY A 346 -53.07 -7.15 -1.95
CA GLY A 346 -51.65 -6.78 -2.14
C GLY A 346 -50.64 -7.93 -1.95
N SER A 347 -51.07 -9.08 -1.43
CA SER A 347 -50.19 -10.20 -1.06
C SER A 347 -49.73 -11.08 -2.25
N LEU A 348 -50.41 -11.00 -3.40
CA LEU A 348 -50.17 -11.86 -4.56
C LEU A 348 -48.98 -11.45 -5.46
N GLN A 349 -48.36 -10.28 -5.21
CA GLN A 349 -47.26 -9.74 -6.02
C GLN A 349 -45.85 -10.23 -5.62
N LYS A 350 -45.71 -11.18 -4.67
CA LYS A 350 -44.43 -11.84 -4.34
C LYS A 350 -44.23 -13.16 -5.09
N ARG A 351 -44.31 -13.10 -6.43
CA ARG A 351 -43.84 -14.13 -7.38
C ARG A 351 -42.88 -13.50 -8.39
N ALA A 352 -41.71 -13.10 -7.90
CA ALA A 352 -40.56 -12.68 -8.68
C ALA A 352 -39.43 -13.73 -8.56
N GLU A 353 -38.48 -13.73 -9.51
CA GLU A 353 -37.21 -14.49 -9.51
C GLU A 353 -37.36 -16.03 -9.42
N ALA A 354 -37.19 -16.86 -10.47
CA ALA A 354 -36.37 -16.87 -11.69
C ALA A 354 -34.88 -17.20 -11.49
N ASN A 355 -34.47 -18.38 -11.97
CA ASN A 355 -33.13 -18.86 -12.36
C ASN A 355 -33.18 -20.39 -12.60
N LEU A 356 -32.28 -21.05 -13.34
CA LEU A 356 -31.79 -20.90 -14.72
C LEU A 356 -31.02 -22.19 -15.09
N ASP A 357 -30.87 -22.49 -16.38
CA ASP A 357 -29.89 -23.38 -17.03
C ASP A 357 -29.31 -24.65 -16.35
N THR A 358 -29.59 -25.82 -16.96
CA THR A 358 -28.56 -26.83 -17.27
C THR A 358 -28.84 -27.48 -18.64
N GLN A 359 -27.90 -27.39 -19.58
CA GLN A 359 -28.02 -27.94 -20.95
C GLN A 359 -27.20 -29.24 -21.16
N MET A 360 -27.48 -29.93 -22.28
CA MET A 360 -26.58 -30.84 -23.02
C MET A 360 -25.96 -32.07 -22.30
N PHE A 361 -26.59 -33.26 -22.44
CA PHE A 361 -25.88 -34.55 -22.31
C PHE A 361 -26.46 -35.72 -23.14
N ARG A 362 -26.91 -35.49 -24.39
CA ARG A 362 -27.39 -36.57 -25.30
C ARG A 362 -27.02 -36.26 -26.76
N ALA A 363 -25.91 -36.82 -27.27
CA ALA A 363 -25.42 -36.48 -28.62
C ALA A 363 -24.57 -37.51 -29.40
N ARG A 364 -24.08 -38.62 -28.83
CA ARG A 364 -23.21 -39.59 -29.54
C ARG A 364 -23.37 -41.03 -29.05
N ALA A 365 -24.04 -41.89 -29.83
CA ALA A 365 -24.15 -43.33 -29.55
C ALA A 365 -24.45 -44.22 -30.79
N GLU A 366 -24.37 -43.69 -32.02
CA GLU A 366 -25.03 -44.32 -33.19
C GLU A 366 -24.17 -44.24 -34.47
N ARG A 367 -23.03 -44.96 -34.52
CA ARG A 367 -22.14 -44.92 -35.71
C ARG A 367 -21.31 -46.17 -36.05
N GLU A 368 -21.45 -47.27 -35.33
CA GLU A 368 -20.41 -48.32 -35.26
C GLU A 368 -20.73 -49.65 -36.00
N ALA A 369 -21.81 -49.68 -36.80
CA ALA A 369 -22.45 -50.92 -37.24
C ALA A 369 -22.28 -51.28 -38.74
N LYS A 370 -21.07 -51.15 -39.35
CA LYS A 370 -20.96 -51.24 -40.83
C LYS A 370 -19.80 -52.03 -41.48
N GLU A 371 -18.84 -52.61 -40.75
CA GLU A 371 -17.58 -53.09 -41.36
C GLU A 371 -17.53 -54.61 -41.73
N LEU A 372 -18.51 -55.42 -41.32
CA LEU A 372 -18.38 -56.89 -41.29
C LEU A 372 -18.74 -57.64 -42.59
N ARG A 373 -18.22 -57.28 -43.77
CA ARG A 373 -18.67 -57.89 -45.07
C ARG A 373 -17.64 -58.25 -46.17
N GLU A 374 -16.34 -58.01 -46.04
CA GLU A 374 -15.43 -58.00 -47.22
C GLU A 374 -14.46 -59.21 -47.43
N GLU A 375 -14.46 -60.26 -46.59
CA GLU A 375 -13.31 -61.19 -46.55
C GLU A 375 -13.27 -62.43 -47.49
N GLN A 376 -14.36 -62.83 -48.16
CA GLN A 376 -14.48 -64.23 -48.64
C GLN A 376 -13.87 -64.60 -50.01
N GLU A 377 -13.42 -63.67 -50.87
CA GLU A 377 -13.18 -63.97 -52.31
C GLU A 377 -11.79 -64.55 -52.72
N LYS A 378 -10.87 -64.83 -51.78
CA LYS A 378 -9.42 -64.94 -52.14
C LYS A 378 -8.87 -66.29 -52.61
N LEU A 379 -9.60 -67.41 -52.57
CA LEU A 379 -8.97 -68.75 -52.50
C LEU A 379 -8.63 -69.48 -53.82
N ASP A 380 -9.39 -69.32 -54.92
CA ASP A 380 -9.38 -70.32 -56.01
C ASP A 380 -8.17 -70.34 -56.97
N LYS A 381 -7.28 -69.33 -56.95
CA LYS A 381 -6.32 -69.11 -58.05
C LYS A 381 -5.12 -70.07 -58.13
N GLN A 382 -4.86 -70.92 -57.12
CA GLN A 382 -3.55 -71.56 -56.97
C GLN A 382 -3.31 -72.87 -57.75
N ARG A 383 -4.34 -73.57 -58.25
CA ARG A 383 -4.19 -74.98 -58.67
C ARG A 383 -3.45 -75.26 -59.99
N LYS A 384 -3.33 -74.30 -60.92
CA LYS A 384 -2.93 -74.57 -62.33
C LYS A 384 -1.41 -74.53 -62.63
N MET A 385 -0.55 -74.35 -61.64
CA MET A 385 0.88 -74.00 -61.85
C MET A 385 1.83 -75.20 -62.14
N LYS A 386 1.48 -76.44 -61.75
CA LYS A 386 2.50 -77.45 -61.41
C LYS A 386 3.05 -78.31 -62.57
N ASP A 387 2.33 -78.47 -63.67
CA ASP A 387 2.57 -79.60 -64.58
C ASP A 387 3.62 -79.35 -65.69
N SER A 388 3.99 -78.10 -65.95
CA SER A 388 4.96 -77.71 -66.99
C SER A 388 6.42 -78.11 -66.68
N ILE A 389 6.72 -78.46 -65.43
CA ILE A 389 8.08 -78.46 -64.87
C ILE A 389 8.94 -79.68 -65.29
N ASN A 390 8.33 -80.82 -65.61
CA ASN A 390 9.07 -82.09 -65.64
C ASN A 390 9.91 -82.37 -66.90
N LYS A 391 9.52 -81.88 -68.09
CA LYS A 391 10.20 -82.26 -69.36
C LYS A 391 11.60 -81.67 -69.53
N TYR A 392 11.88 -80.53 -68.90
CA TYR A 392 13.19 -79.84 -68.92
C TYR A 392 14.36 -80.67 -68.35
N ARG A 393 14.08 -81.74 -67.58
CA ARG A 393 15.07 -82.40 -66.71
C ARG A 393 16.09 -83.31 -67.38
N GLN A 394 15.84 -83.80 -68.59
CA GLN A 394 16.64 -84.91 -69.16
C GLN A 394 17.84 -84.45 -70.00
N GLU A 395 17.66 -83.46 -70.89
CA GLU A 395 18.74 -82.97 -71.76
C GLU A 395 19.88 -82.29 -70.98
N ALA A 396 19.54 -81.72 -69.82
CA ALA A 396 20.50 -81.16 -68.85
C ALA A 396 21.58 -82.16 -68.40
N MET A 397 21.32 -83.48 -68.45
CA MET A 397 22.23 -84.48 -67.86
C MET A 397 23.49 -84.77 -68.68
N LYS A 398 23.50 -84.54 -70.00
CA LYS A 398 24.68 -84.84 -70.86
C LYS A 398 25.66 -83.68 -71.01
N ARG A 399 25.15 -82.45 -71.13
CA ARG A 399 25.98 -81.23 -71.10
C ARG A 399 26.86 -81.20 -69.84
N ARG A 400 26.24 -81.58 -68.72
CA ARG A 400 26.80 -81.71 -67.37
C ARG A 400 27.96 -82.71 -67.24
N GLU A 401 28.37 -83.44 -68.28
CA GLU A 401 29.51 -84.38 -68.19
C GLU A 401 30.78 -83.84 -68.84
N ALA A 402 30.65 -83.09 -69.95
CA ALA A 402 31.76 -82.34 -70.53
C ALA A 402 32.07 -81.04 -69.76
N GLU A 403 31.10 -80.50 -69.01
CA GLU A 403 31.32 -79.48 -67.98
C GLU A 403 32.37 -80.00 -66.97
N LYS A 404 32.17 -81.19 -66.36
CA LYS A 404 33.00 -81.74 -65.28
C LYS A 404 34.52 -81.78 -65.54
N GLU A 405 34.99 -82.16 -66.73
CA GLU A 405 36.45 -82.28 -66.97
C GLU A 405 37.15 -80.91 -67.11
N MET A 406 36.41 -79.88 -67.54
CA MET A 406 36.89 -78.49 -67.48
C MET A 406 36.75 -77.98 -66.04
N ASP A 407 35.59 -78.22 -65.41
CA ASP A 407 35.34 -77.89 -64.00
C ASP A 407 36.45 -78.46 -63.08
N GLU A 408 36.91 -79.70 -63.26
CA GLU A 408 37.94 -80.34 -62.42
C GLU A 408 39.32 -79.67 -62.50
N ARG A 409 39.66 -79.08 -63.66
CA ARG A 409 40.91 -78.32 -63.87
C ARG A 409 40.79 -76.90 -63.35
N ASP A 410 39.69 -76.23 -63.67
CA ASP A 410 39.39 -74.91 -63.14
C ASP A 410 39.25 -74.97 -61.61
N ASP A 411 38.68 -76.04 -61.05
CA ASP A 411 38.67 -76.36 -59.61
C ASP A 411 40.06 -76.57 -59.03
N ALA A 412 41.05 -77.03 -59.80
CA ALA A 412 42.42 -77.20 -59.31
C ALA A 412 43.14 -75.85 -59.18
N GLU A 413 43.02 -74.99 -60.19
CA GLU A 413 43.54 -73.62 -60.14
C GLU A 413 42.77 -72.76 -59.12
N LEU A 414 41.45 -72.93 -59.06
CA LEU A 414 40.57 -72.30 -58.07
C LEU A 414 40.87 -72.79 -56.65
N ARG A 415 41.20 -74.07 -56.43
CA ARG A 415 41.68 -74.56 -55.12
C ARG A 415 42.97 -73.88 -54.68
N LEU A 416 43.91 -73.65 -55.61
CA LEU A 416 45.16 -72.98 -55.28
C LEU A 416 44.93 -71.49 -54.96
N ARG A 417 44.23 -70.76 -55.84
CA ARG A 417 43.83 -69.36 -55.60
C ARG A 417 42.97 -69.21 -54.35
N LYS A 418 42.12 -70.19 -54.05
CA LYS A 418 41.32 -70.21 -52.82
C LYS A 418 42.20 -70.42 -51.59
N ALA A 419 43.20 -71.30 -51.62
CA ALA A 419 44.13 -71.45 -50.51
C ALA A 419 44.93 -70.15 -50.25
N GLU A 420 45.37 -69.45 -51.30
CA GLU A 420 46.00 -68.13 -51.20
C GLU A 420 45.03 -67.06 -50.68
N ALA A 421 43.79 -67.03 -51.18
CA ALA A 421 42.75 -66.12 -50.72
C ALA A 421 42.31 -66.40 -49.28
N ASP A 422 42.23 -67.67 -48.86
CA ASP A 422 41.92 -68.09 -47.49
C ASP A 422 43.06 -67.71 -46.54
N GLN A 423 44.33 -67.80 -46.96
CA GLN A 423 45.48 -67.29 -46.19
C GLN A 423 45.44 -65.75 -46.04
N LEU A 424 45.22 -65.02 -47.15
CA LEU A 424 45.08 -63.56 -47.12
C LEU A 424 43.86 -63.13 -46.29
N PHE A 425 42.75 -63.87 -46.37
CA PHE A 425 41.56 -63.65 -45.56
C PHE A 425 41.82 -63.90 -44.07
N LEU A 426 42.57 -64.95 -43.70
CA LEU A 426 42.97 -65.20 -42.32
C LEU A 426 43.87 -64.09 -41.77
N ILE A 427 44.83 -63.59 -42.54
CA ILE A 427 45.67 -62.45 -42.14
C ILE A 427 44.82 -61.18 -41.97
N TYR A 428 43.99 -60.86 -42.96
CA TYR A 428 43.07 -59.71 -42.91
C TYR A 428 42.09 -59.80 -41.72
N GLN A 429 41.58 -60.99 -41.43
CA GLN A 429 40.67 -61.24 -40.31
C GLN A 429 41.41 -61.09 -38.97
N GLN A 430 42.67 -61.56 -38.85
CA GLN A 430 43.51 -61.31 -37.67
C GLN A 430 43.83 -59.82 -37.47
N GLU A 431 44.11 -59.06 -38.54
CA GLU A 431 44.29 -57.60 -38.43
C GLU A 431 43.01 -56.87 -38.03
N LYS A 432 41.87 -57.32 -38.56
CA LYS A 432 40.55 -56.78 -38.26
C LYS A 432 40.14 -57.06 -36.81
N ASP A 433 40.44 -58.26 -36.30
CA ASP A 433 40.15 -58.63 -34.92
C ASP A 433 41.12 -57.96 -33.93
N LYS A 434 42.41 -57.80 -34.28
CA LYS A 434 43.32 -56.91 -33.52
C LYS A 434 42.80 -55.47 -33.43
N LYS A 435 42.35 -54.88 -34.55
CA LYS A 435 41.75 -53.54 -34.55
C LYS A 435 40.48 -53.46 -33.71
N ARG A 436 39.65 -54.51 -33.70
CA ARG A 436 38.48 -54.60 -32.80
C ARG A 436 38.89 -54.65 -31.32
N ASP A 437 39.95 -55.36 -30.98
CA ASP A 437 40.48 -55.42 -29.62
C ASP A 437 41.11 -54.08 -29.19
N GLU A 438 41.81 -53.40 -30.10
CA GLU A 438 42.35 -52.04 -29.92
C GLU A 438 41.21 -51.01 -29.72
N ASP A 439 40.20 -51.02 -30.60
CA ASP A 439 38.99 -50.18 -30.48
C ASP A 439 38.25 -50.46 -29.16
N ALA A 440 38.08 -51.73 -28.79
CA ALA A 440 37.42 -52.13 -27.54
C ALA A 440 38.20 -51.69 -26.30
N GLN A 441 39.54 -51.77 -26.33
CA GLN A 441 40.40 -51.24 -25.26
C GLN A 441 40.30 -49.71 -25.16
N ALA A 442 40.35 -48.99 -26.29
CA ALA A 442 40.20 -47.54 -26.32
C ALA A 442 38.83 -47.08 -25.78
N VAL A 443 37.75 -47.77 -26.15
CA VAL A 443 36.40 -47.52 -25.61
C VAL A 443 36.34 -47.84 -24.11
N SER A 444 36.95 -48.94 -23.65
CA SER A 444 36.99 -49.32 -22.24
C SER A 444 37.77 -48.31 -21.38
N GLU A 445 38.92 -47.83 -21.85
CA GLU A 445 39.68 -46.75 -21.23
C GLU A 445 38.87 -45.44 -21.17
N HIS A 446 38.19 -45.08 -22.24
CA HIS A 446 37.38 -43.87 -22.31
C HIS A 446 36.19 -43.94 -21.33
N LEU A 447 35.51 -45.08 -21.23
CA LEU A 447 34.47 -45.32 -20.23
C LEU A 447 35.02 -45.30 -18.79
N LEU A 448 36.23 -45.81 -18.56
CA LEU A 448 36.89 -45.74 -17.25
C LEU A 448 37.22 -44.28 -16.86
N LYS A 449 37.73 -43.48 -17.80
CA LYS A 449 38.01 -42.04 -17.61
C LYS A 449 36.70 -41.28 -17.31
N GLN A 450 35.63 -41.50 -18.08
CA GLN A 450 34.31 -40.92 -17.79
C GLN A 450 33.75 -41.35 -16.42
N ALA A 451 33.99 -42.60 -15.99
CA ALA A 451 33.56 -43.09 -14.68
C ALA A 451 34.37 -42.46 -13.52
N GLN A 452 35.64 -42.12 -13.74
CA GLN A 452 36.46 -41.34 -12.80
C GLN A 452 35.97 -39.89 -12.73
N GLU A 453 35.87 -39.20 -13.87
CA GLU A 453 35.34 -37.83 -13.96
C GLU A 453 33.95 -37.68 -13.34
N ARG A 454 33.08 -38.70 -13.43
CA ARG A 454 31.76 -38.70 -12.80
C ARG A 454 31.89 -38.79 -11.28
N LYS A 455 32.77 -39.65 -10.75
CA LYS A 455 33.01 -39.78 -9.30
C LYS A 455 33.65 -38.52 -8.72
N ASP A 456 34.57 -37.89 -9.45
CA ASP A 456 35.25 -36.69 -8.98
C ASP A 456 34.36 -35.45 -9.07
N ARG A 457 33.45 -35.38 -10.06
CA ARG A 457 32.32 -34.43 -10.04
C ARG A 457 31.36 -34.68 -8.87
N GLU A 458 31.02 -35.94 -8.58
CA GLU A 458 30.15 -36.28 -7.43
C GLU A 458 30.79 -35.91 -6.09
N ARG A 459 32.12 -36.09 -5.96
CA ARG A 459 32.91 -35.64 -4.80
C ARG A 459 32.94 -34.11 -4.69
N ALA A 460 33.16 -33.41 -5.80
CA ALA A 460 33.17 -31.95 -5.83
C ALA A 460 31.79 -31.37 -5.44
N LEU A 461 30.69 -31.94 -5.97
CA LEU A 461 29.33 -31.56 -5.59
C LEU A 461 29.06 -31.78 -4.10
N LYS A 462 29.46 -32.95 -3.55
CA LYS A 462 29.34 -33.24 -2.11
C LYS A 462 30.20 -32.33 -1.23
N ALA A 463 31.35 -31.88 -1.71
CA ALA A 463 32.14 -30.86 -1.02
C ALA A 463 31.42 -29.52 -1.00
N THR A 464 30.90 -29.05 -2.16
CA THR A 464 30.12 -27.80 -2.21
C THR A 464 28.83 -27.86 -1.39
N GLU A 465 28.12 -29.00 -1.36
CA GLU A 465 26.94 -29.21 -0.49
C GLU A 465 27.31 -29.07 1.00
N VAL A 466 28.48 -29.57 1.41
CA VAL A 466 28.99 -29.46 2.79
C VAL A 466 29.45 -28.04 3.12
N ASP A 467 30.06 -27.33 2.17
CA ASP A 467 30.48 -25.94 2.34
C ASP A 467 29.27 -24.98 2.38
N GLU A 468 28.26 -25.19 1.52
CA GLU A 468 26.98 -24.46 1.55
C GLU A 468 26.25 -24.65 2.89
N VAL A 469 26.17 -25.88 3.40
CA VAL A 469 25.58 -26.17 4.73
C VAL A 469 26.36 -25.50 5.86
N GLN A 470 27.68 -25.39 5.78
CA GLN A 470 28.47 -24.64 6.76
C GLN A 470 28.24 -23.13 6.67
N LEU A 471 28.12 -22.58 5.47
CA LEU A 471 27.82 -21.17 5.24
C LEU A 471 26.42 -20.80 5.75
N ASP A 472 25.39 -21.58 5.45
CA ASP A 472 24.02 -21.37 5.94
C ASP A 472 23.94 -21.40 7.47
N LYS A 473 24.67 -22.32 8.10
CA LYS A 473 24.80 -22.43 9.57
C LYS A 473 25.47 -21.20 10.18
N HIS A 474 26.59 -20.76 9.61
CA HIS A 474 27.31 -19.55 10.04
C HIS A 474 26.46 -18.27 9.83
N MET A 475 25.76 -18.14 8.70
CA MET A 475 24.84 -17.04 8.45
C MET A 475 23.67 -17.04 9.44
N SER A 476 23.10 -18.22 9.74
CA SER A 476 22.05 -18.38 10.76
C SER A 476 22.53 -17.98 12.17
N GLU A 477 23.78 -18.27 12.51
CA GLU A 477 24.38 -17.86 13.79
C GLU A 477 24.64 -16.35 13.86
N ILE A 478 25.02 -15.70 12.75
CA ILE A 478 25.09 -14.23 12.64
C ILE A 478 23.69 -13.60 12.79
N GLU A 479 22.66 -14.13 12.11
CA GLU A 479 21.29 -13.67 12.26
C GLU A 479 20.77 -13.84 13.71
N ARG A 480 21.14 -14.93 14.39
CA ARG A 480 20.83 -15.14 15.81
C ARG A 480 21.42 -14.02 16.66
N GLN A 481 22.70 -13.70 16.48
CA GLN A 481 23.36 -12.63 17.23
C GLN A 481 22.73 -11.27 16.95
N GLN A 482 22.45 -10.94 15.69
CA GLN A 482 21.75 -9.70 15.32
C GLN A 482 20.35 -9.60 15.97
N PHE A 483 19.60 -10.70 15.99
CA PHE A 483 18.31 -10.76 16.67
C PHE A 483 18.43 -10.65 18.19
N GLN A 484 19.43 -11.29 18.80
CA GLN A 484 19.69 -11.20 20.25
C GLN A 484 20.05 -9.76 20.67
N ASP A 485 20.95 -9.11 19.95
CA ASP A 485 21.33 -7.71 20.17
C ASP A 485 20.14 -6.77 19.99
N TYR A 486 19.38 -6.94 18.91
CA TYR A 486 18.21 -6.10 18.62
C TYR A 486 17.10 -6.28 19.66
N ALA A 487 16.69 -7.52 19.92
CA ALA A 487 15.64 -7.84 20.88
C ALA A 487 16.05 -7.43 22.31
N GLY A 488 17.32 -7.63 22.68
CA GLY A 488 17.87 -7.20 23.96
C GLY A 488 17.77 -5.69 24.14
N ARG A 489 18.28 -4.90 23.18
CA ARG A 489 18.21 -3.43 23.22
C ARG A 489 16.77 -2.91 23.28
N VAL A 490 15.85 -3.51 22.50
CA VAL A 490 14.42 -3.13 22.53
C VAL A 490 13.77 -3.50 23.86
N ILE A 491 14.02 -4.71 24.39
CA ILE A 491 13.49 -5.11 25.70
C ILE A 491 13.98 -4.18 26.81
N SER A 492 15.28 -3.89 26.89
CA SER A 492 15.85 -2.97 27.88
C SER A 492 15.23 -1.58 27.79
N TYR A 493 15.21 -0.98 26.59
CA TYR A 493 14.61 0.35 26.38
C TYR A 493 13.12 0.39 26.79
N MET A 494 12.35 -0.67 26.56
CA MET A 494 10.94 -0.71 26.95
C MET A 494 10.74 -0.98 28.46
N ASP A 495 11.63 -1.75 29.12
CA ASP A 495 11.67 -1.88 30.58
C ASP A 495 12.00 -0.53 31.26
N GLU A 496 13.03 0.17 30.76
CA GLU A 496 13.43 1.51 31.21
C GLU A 496 12.30 2.54 31.07
N ASN A 497 11.50 2.41 30.02
CA ASN A 497 10.29 3.22 29.78
C ASN A 497 9.05 2.73 30.56
N GLY A 498 9.20 1.79 31.51
CA GLY A 498 8.12 1.31 32.38
C GLY A 498 7.01 0.53 31.67
N ARG A 499 7.29 -0.07 30.50
CA ARG A 499 6.30 -0.81 29.70
C ARG A 499 6.32 -2.29 30.08
N ASN A 500 5.19 -2.98 29.93
CA ASN A 500 5.12 -4.40 30.23
C ASN A 500 5.85 -5.24 29.15
N THR A 501 7.13 -5.53 29.37
CA THR A 501 8.00 -6.27 28.44
C THR A 501 7.77 -7.79 28.40
N TYR A 502 6.87 -8.33 29.22
CA TYR A 502 6.62 -9.78 29.29
C TYR A 502 6.30 -10.45 27.94
N PRO A 503 5.48 -9.87 27.03
CA PRO A 503 5.23 -10.44 25.71
C PRO A 503 6.51 -10.61 24.87
N MET A 504 7.37 -9.59 24.86
CA MET A 504 8.64 -9.62 24.13
C MET A 504 9.63 -10.62 24.75
N LYS A 505 9.74 -10.63 26.09
CA LYS A 505 10.57 -11.59 26.84
C LYS A 505 10.13 -13.04 26.58
N LYS A 506 8.82 -13.29 26.46
CA LYS A 506 8.27 -14.60 26.05
C LYS A 506 8.70 -14.98 24.63
N VAL A 507 8.43 -14.14 23.64
CA VAL A 507 8.77 -14.43 22.22
C VAL A 507 10.27 -14.64 22.04
N TYR A 508 11.11 -13.83 22.70
CA TYR A 508 12.55 -14.00 22.70
C TYR A 508 12.98 -15.41 23.16
N VAL A 509 12.42 -15.90 24.27
CA VAL A 509 12.72 -17.26 24.79
C VAL A 509 12.18 -18.36 23.86
N GLU A 510 11.05 -18.15 23.19
CA GLU A 510 10.49 -19.11 22.23
C GLU A 510 11.32 -19.19 20.94
N GLU A 511 11.80 -18.06 20.41
CA GLU A 511 12.68 -18.02 19.23
C GLU A 511 14.07 -18.61 19.52
N MET A 512 14.65 -18.37 20.70
CA MET A 512 15.90 -19.04 21.09
C MET A 512 15.75 -20.56 21.12
N LYS A 513 14.64 -21.07 21.67
CA LYS A 513 14.34 -22.52 21.68
C LYS A 513 14.14 -23.08 20.27
N ARG A 514 13.48 -22.36 19.37
CA ARG A 514 13.33 -22.75 17.94
C ARG A 514 14.70 -22.87 17.27
N PHE A 515 15.59 -21.92 17.48
CA PHE A 515 16.95 -21.96 16.93
C PHE A 515 17.77 -23.13 17.47
N ASP A 516 17.75 -23.36 18.80
CA ASP A 516 18.51 -24.44 19.41
C ASP A 516 17.96 -25.84 19.05
N GLN A 517 16.68 -25.96 18.70
CA GLN A 517 16.09 -27.18 18.10
C GLN A 517 16.56 -27.40 16.65
N TRP A 518 16.61 -26.34 15.84
CA TRP A 518 17.09 -26.39 14.46
C TRP A 518 18.56 -26.84 14.40
N ASN A 519 19.44 -26.24 15.21
CA ASN A 519 20.86 -26.63 15.31
C ASN A 519 21.05 -28.10 15.80
N GLN A 520 20.15 -28.63 16.62
CA GLN A 520 20.16 -30.06 16.99
C GLN A 520 19.77 -30.99 15.84
N GLY A 521 18.98 -30.53 14.88
CA GLY A 521 18.67 -31.25 13.65
C GLY A 521 19.92 -31.49 12.80
N TYR A 522 20.70 -30.42 12.56
CA TYR A 522 21.95 -30.51 11.80
C TYR A 522 22.96 -31.46 12.47
N ARG A 523 23.18 -31.35 13.78
CA ARG A 523 24.07 -32.29 14.51
C ARG A 523 23.64 -33.77 14.37
N LYS A 524 22.33 -34.05 14.36
CA LYS A 524 21.81 -35.41 14.14
C LYS A 524 22.08 -35.90 12.71
N ASN A 525 21.98 -35.02 11.71
CA ASN A 525 22.28 -35.35 10.32
C ASN A 525 23.79 -35.50 10.06
N GLU A 526 24.63 -34.62 10.61
CA GLU A 526 26.10 -34.76 10.65
C GLU A 526 26.49 -36.15 11.19
N SER A 527 25.95 -36.54 12.36
CA SER A 527 26.22 -37.83 13.00
C SER A 527 25.68 -39.07 12.27
N ARG A 528 24.75 -38.89 11.32
CA ARG A 528 24.25 -39.95 10.42
C ARG A 528 25.08 -40.06 9.15
N SER A 529 25.53 -38.93 8.59
CA SER A 529 26.42 -38.89 7.43
C SER A 529 27.75 -39.57 7.75
N SER A 530 28.40 -39.21 8.87
CA SER A 530 29.66 -39.81 9.30
C SER A 530 29.58 -41.31 9.65
N ASN A 531 28.40 -41.80 10.08
CA ASN A 531 28.15 -43.24 10.26
C ASN A 531 27.86 -44.00 8.95
N SER A 532 27.76 -43.31 7.81
CA SER A 532 27.59 -43.95 6.50
C SER A 532 28.92 -44.32 5.82
N GLU A 533 30.05 -43.80 6.32
CA GLU A 533 31.36 -44.20 5.84
C GLU A 533 31.73 -45.61 6.35
N SER A 534 31.91 -46.51 5.40
CA SER A 534 32.85 -47.64 5.53
C SER A 534 32.63 -48.62 6.68
N LYS A 535 31.43 -49.23 6.76
CA LYS A 535 31.40 -50.68 7.08
C LYS A 535 31.84 -51.44 5.82
N PRO A 536 33.03 -52.08 5.79
CA PRO A 536 33.42 -52.90 4.65
C PRO A 536 32.42 -54.06 4.50
N ARG A 537 32.03 -54.36 3.24
CA ARG A 537 31.01 -55.37 2.92
C ARG A 537 31.61 -56.79 2.93
N THR A 538 32.21 -57.19 4.05
CA THR A 538 33.06 -58.38 4.20
C THR A 538 32.33 -59.74 4.13
N GLN A 539 31.12 -59.79 3.58
CA GLN A 539 30.27 -60.99 3.54
C GLN A 539 29.99 -61.54 2.13
N GLU A 540 30.41 -60.86 1.05
CA GLU A 540 30.17 -61.33 -0.33
C GLU A 540 31.25 -62.28 -0.88
N LYS A 541 32.23 -62.72 -0.07
CA LYS A 541 33.22 -63.73 -0.51
C LYS A 541 32.67 -65.17 -0.48
N ASN A 542 31.67 -65.48 0.34
CA ASN A 542 31.16 -66.85 0.48
C ASN A 542 30.22 -67.28 -0.67
N THR A 543 29.56 -66.32 -1.34
CA THR A 543 28.55 -66.64 -2.37
C THR A 543 29.16 -67.17 -3.66
N TYR A 544 30.40 -66.80 -4.00
CA TYR A 544 31.05 -67.24 -5.25
C TYR A 544 31.50 -68.71 -5.22
N ASP A 545 31.98 -69.20 -4.07
CA ASP A 545 32.35 -70.62 -3.92
C ASP A 545 31.11 -71.52 -3.68
N GLN A 546 30.04 -70.97 -3.10
CA GLN A 546 28.75 -71.67 -3.01
C GLN A 546 28.05 -71.80 -4.37
N THR A 547 28.10 -70.78 -5.25
CA THR A 547 27.57 -70.90 -6.61
C THR A 547 28.41 -71.83 -7.48
N LYS A 548 29.76 -71.85 -7.33
CA LYS A 548 30.61 -72.86 -7.98
C LYS A 548 30.20 -74.30 -7.63
N LYS A 549 29.97 -74.60 -6.34
CA LYS A 549 29.54 -75.94 -5.90
C LYS A 549 28.17 -76.34 -6.46
N ASN A 550 27.22 -75.40 -6.53
CA ASN A 550 25.87 -75.69 -7.02
C ASN A 550 25.76 -75.83 -8.56
N LEU A 551 26.81 -75.50 -9.32
CA LEU A 551 26.83 -75.59 -10.79
C LEU A 551 27.58 -76.82 -11.33
N GLY A 552 27.98 -77.78 -10.46
CA GLY A 552 28.46 -79.10 -10.89
C GLY A 552 29.85 -79.16 -11.54
N PHE A 553 30.58 -78.04 -11.64
CA PHE A 553 31.92 -78.01 -12.21
C PHE A 553 32.99 -78.51 -11.23
N GLN A 554 33.14 -79.84 -11.14
CA GLN A 554 34.42 -80.43 -10.74
C GLN A 554 35.41 -80.29 -11.88
N TRP A 555 36.51 -79.57 -11.65
CA TRP A 555 37.72 -79.66 -12.45
C TRP A 555 38.73 -80.47 -11.66
N ASP A 556 39.03 -81.68 -12.13
CA ASP A 556 40.16 -82.44 -11.60
C ASP A 556 41.46 -81.71 -11.97
N ILE A 557 42.19 -81.29 -10.95
CA ILE A 557 43.52 -80.69 -11.12
C ILE A 557 44.52 -81.85 -11.20
N PRO A 558 45.18 -82.10 -12.35
CA PRO A 558 46.25 -83.08 -12.41
C PRO A 558 47.42 -82.59 -11.54
N GLN A 559 47.85 -83.43 -10.60
CA GLN A 559 49.01 -83.14 -9.77
C GLN A 559 50.31 -83.26 -10.59
N GLN A 560 51.26 -82.39 -10.25
CA GLN A 560 52.70 -82.60 -10.44
C GLN A 560 53.34 -82.74 -9.06
#